data_AF-A0A3S0DDC5-F1
#
_entry.id   AF-A0A3S0DDC5-F1
#
_cell.length_a   1.000
_cell.length_b   1.000
_cell.length_c   1.000
_cell.angle_alpha   90.00
_cell.angle_beta   90.00
_cell.angle_gamma   90.00
#
_symmetry.space_group_name_H-M   'P 1'
#
loop_
_entity.id
_entity.type
_entity.pdbx_description
1 polymer ?
#
loop_
_entity_poly.entity_id
_entity_poly.type
_entity_poly.pdbx_seq_one_letter_code
_entity_poly.pdbx_strand_id
1 'polypeptide(L)'
;MNIKKLYISVTCFCFWPIIKAEPIIQLNIVEDSAEKAIRIKKKIEQKGSVGKVGFNHFVDASPVAGFFGMYAGMLAMSDNAGSIRFQRKHTEPVMYIAITQDIVPIMRIENTVHHWQFVPNAAVLFYKLEPKIDKEKNKLFWHIQEMEVPHNLIIPAEAIVVFANPTYCYFDITAAYVAYINPNIFLPPLISKKGINAIKSSLHLLSIRHFFAPLQPVIRTGQKAYRLIVQP
;
A
#
# COMPACT_ATOMS: atom_id res chain seq x y z
N MET A 1 -54.24 46.18 14.18
CA MET A 1 -52.92 46.41 13.57
C MET A 1 -52.23 45.05 13.44
N ASN A 2 -52.09 44.56 12.20
CA ASN A 2 -51.71 43.20 11.85
C ASN A 2 -50.19 43.00 11.92
N ILE A 3 -49.73 42.03 12.72
CA ILE A 3 -48.37 41.51 12.63
C ILE A 3 -48.44 40.04 12.20
N LYS A 4 -47.92 39.80 11.00
CA LYS A 4 -47.95 38.53 10.27
C LYS A 4 -47.07 37.49 10.97
N LYS A 5 -47.59 36.26 11.11
CA LYS A 5 -46.81 35.08 11.53
C LYS A 5 -45.84 34.68 10.41
N LEU A 6 -44.56 34.60 10.74
CA LEU A 6 -43.51 34.08 9.87
C LEU A 6 -43.45 32.56 10.04
N TYR A 7 -43.84 31.80 9.01
CA TYR A 7 -43.62 30.36 8.93
C TYR A 7 -42.31 30.11 8.20
N ILE A 8 -41.31 29.56 8.89
CA ILE A 8 -40.09 29.05 8.27
C ILE A 8 -40.26 27.53 8.14
N SER A 9 -40.58 27.09 6.94
CA SER A 9 -40.56 25.68 6.54
C SER A 9 -39.12 25.29 6.20
N VAL A 10 -38.47 24.53 7.07
CA VAL A 10 -37.20 23.85 6.74
C VAL A 10 -37.50 22.39 6.50
N THR A 11 -37.65 22.05 5.22
CA THR A 11 -37.57 20.67 4.75
C THR A 11 -36.79 20.67 3.46
N CYS A 12 -35.53 20.26 3.54
CA CYS A 12 -34.87 19.59 2.43
C CYS A 12 -34.08 18.40 2.98
N PHE A 13 -34.70 17.25 2.81
CA PHE A 13 -34.08 15.94 2.83
C PHE A 13 -32.92 15.91 1.83
N CYS A 14 -31.70 15.72 2.31
CA CYS A 14 -30.62 15.12 1.54
C CYS A 14 -30.16 13.86 2.27
N PHE A 15 -31.07 12.88 2.42
CA PHE A 15 -30.65 11.50 2.66
C PHE A 15 -30.08 10.98 1.34
N TRP A 16 -28.78 11.12 1.14
CA TRP A 16 -28.07 10.26 0.21
C TRP A 16 -28.18 8.83 0.73
N PRO A 17 -28.73 7.87 -0.03
CA PRO A 17 -28.52 6.48 0.30
C PRO A 17 -27.01 6.25 0.13
N ILE A 18 -26.30 6.17 1.25
CA ILE A 18 -25.02 5.48 1.28
C ILE A 18 -25.38 4.05 0.92
N ILE A 19 -25.26 3.71 -0.36
CA ILE A 19 -25.29 2.33 -0.82
C ILE A 19 -24.07 1.69 -0.17
N LYS A 20 -24.26 1.15 1.03
CA LYS A 20 -23.37 0.14 1.59
C LYS A 20 -23.56 -1.09 0.72
N ALA A 21 -22.87 -1.12 -0.43
CA ALA A 21 -22.57 -2.37 -1.07
C ALA A 21 -21.77 -3.16 -0.04
N GLU A 22 -22.38 -4.18 0.55
CA GLU A 22 -21.63 -5.16 1.31
C GLU A 22 -20.56 -5.69 0.35
N PRO A 23 -19.26 -5.57 0.66
CA PRO A 23 -18.24 -6.10 -0.22
C PRO A 23 -18.44 -7.60 -0.26
N ILE A 24 -18.99 -8.10 -1.37
CA ILE A 24 -19.01 -9.53 -1.67
C ILE A 24 -17.56 -9.88 -2.01
N ILE A 25 -16.80 -10.26 -0.99
CA ILE A 25 -15.45 -10.78 -1.17
C ILE A 25 -15.60 -12.18 -1.79
N GLN A 26 -15.55 -12.25 -3.11
CA GLN A 26 -15.40 -13.52 -3.81
C GLN A 26 -13.96 -14.01 -3.61
N LEU A 27 -13.79 -14.94 -2.68
CA LEU A 27 -12.52 -15.64 -2.50
C LEU A 27 -12.41 -16.70 -3.60
N ASN A 28 -11.61 -16.41 -4.63
CA ASN A 28 -11.16 -17.43 -5.57
C ASN A 28 -10.10 -18.29 -4.85
N ILE A 29 -10.56 -19.35 -4.21
CA ILE A 29 -9.68 -20.37 -3.64
C ILE A 29 -9.09 -21.15 -4.82
N VAL A 30 -7.88 -20.78 -5.22
CA VAL A 30 -7.04 -21.62 -6.06
C VAL A 30 -6.37 -22.63 -5.14
N GLU A 31 -6.95 -23.81 -4.95
CA GLU A 31 -6.27 -24.92 -4.27
C GLU A 31 -6.49 -26.29 -4.93
N ASP A 32 -5.41 -27.06 -4.88
CA ASP A 32 -4.96 -28.22 -5.65
C ASP A 32 -5.69 -29.55 -5.35
N SER A 33 -6.89 -29.52 -4.76
CA SER A 33 -7.69 -30.75 -4.54
C SER A 33 -9.14 -30.43 -4.22
N ALA A 34 -10.04 -30.88 -5.10
CA ALA A 34 -11.49 -30.73 -4.97
C ALA A 34 -12.04 -31.26 -3.62
N GLU A 35 -11.39 -32.26 -3.03
CA GLU A 35 -11.81 -32.86 -1.76
C GLU A 35 -11.68 -31.92 -0.57
N LYS A 36 -10.64 -31.06 -0.57
CA LYS A 36 -10.41 -30.07 0.48
C LYS A 36 -11.47 -28.98 0.43
N ALA A 37 -11.86 -28.55 -0.76
CA ALA A 37 -12.94 -27.58 -0.98
C ALA A 37 -14.31 -28.13 -0.50
N ILE A 38 -14.62 -29.40 -0.79
CA ILE A 38 -15.86 -30.05 -0.33
C ILE A 38 -15.90 -30.15 1.21
N ARG A 39 -14.78 -30.48 1.87
CA ARG A 39 -14.71 -30.50 3.35
C ARG A 39 -14.92 -29.14 3.98
N ILE A 40 -14.35 -28.09 3.39
CA ILE A 40 -14.51 -26.71 3.87
C ILE A 40 -15.96 -26.26 3.71
N LYS A 41 -16.57 -26.50 2.54
CA LYS A 41 -17.98 -26.20 2.27
C LYS A 41 -18.92 -26.87 3.28
N LYS A 42 -18.73 -28.18 3.54
CA LYS A 42 -19.54 -28.93 4.50
C LYS A 42 -19.39 -28.41 5.94
N LYS A 43 -18.19 -27.95 6.34
CA LYS A 43 -17.95 -27.32 7.65
C LYS A 43 -18.63 -25.95 7.80
N ILE A 44 -18.73 -25.17 6.72
CA ILE A 44 -19.41 -23.87 6.70
C ILE A 44 -20.92 -24.07 6.83
N GLU A 45 -21.49 -25.02 6.07
CA GLU A 45 -22.92 -25.32 6.08
C GLU A 45 -23.39 -25.89 7.43
N GLN A 46 -22.59 -26.75 8.07
CA GLN A 46 -22.97 -27.40 9.34
C GLN A 46 -22.96 -26.47 10.57
N LYS A 47 -22.23 -25.35 10.54
CA LYS A 47 -22.03 -24.52 11.74
C LYS A 47 -22.97 -23.32 11.88
N GLY A 48 -23.92 -23.11 10.98
CA GLY A 48 -24.99 -22.10 11.09
C GLY A 48 -24.53 -20.66 11.38
N SER A 49 -23.23 -20.40 11.28
CA SER A 49 -22.57 -19.16 11.71
C SER A 49 -21.49 -18.85 10.67
N VAL A 50 -21.96 -18.35 9.53
CA VAL A 50 -21.14 -17.81 8.45
C VAL A 50 -20.15 -16.74 8.97
N GLY A 51 -20.39 -16.15 10.15
CA GLY A 51 -19.53 -15.14 10.75
C GLY A 51 -18.34 -15.61 11.63
N LYS A 52 -18.22 -16.89 12.04
CA LYS A 52 -17.19 -17.28 13.03
C LYS A 52 -16.15 -18.30 12.57
N VAL A 53 -16.35 -18.99 11.45
CA VAL A 53 -15.47 -20.11 11.04
C VAL A 53 -14.41 -19.68 10.00
N GLY A 54 -14.45 -18.44 9.51
CA GLY A 54 -13.58 -17.94 8.44
C GLY A 54 -12.32 -17.18 8.86
N PHE A 55 -11.90 -17.18 10.13
CA PHE A 55 -10.72 -16.41 10.56
C PHE A 55 -9.64 -17.18 11.32
N ASN A 56 -9.87 -18.43 11.72
CA ASN A 56 -8.87 -19.14 12.55
C ASN A 56 -7.87 -19.99 11.75
N HIS A 57 -8.19 -20.40 10.52
CA HIS A 57 -7.25 -21.22 9.73
C HIS A 57 -6.23 -20.41 8.90
N PHE A 58 -6.35 -19.08 8.86
CA PHE A 58 -5.30 -18.18 8.36
C PHE A 58 -4.34 -17.69 9.46
N VAL A 59 -4.54 -18.10 10.72
CA VAL A 59 -3.78 -17.60 11.88
C VAL A 59 -2.60 -18.51 12.25
N ASP A 60 -2.62 -19.78 11.82
CA ASP A 60 -1.53 -20.75 12.10
C ASP A 60 -0.42 -20.79 11.03
N ALA A 61 -0.52 -19.98 9.98
CA ALA A 61 0.61 -19.67 9.10
C ALA A 61 1.02 -18.23 9.39
N SER A 62 2.11 -18.06 10.14
CA SER A 62 2.81 -16.81 10.48
C SER A 62 2.02 -15.54 10.10
N PRO A 63 1.44 -14.77 11.06
CA PRO A 63 0.71 -13.56 10.72
C PRO A 63 1.57 -12.77 9.73
N VAL A 64 1.04 -12.51 8.54
CA VAL A 64 1.78 -11.89 7.42
C VAL A 64 2.38 -10.59 7.95
N ALA A 65 3.60 -10.65 8.46
CA ALA A 65 4.21 -9.62 9.25
C ALA A 65 5.12 -8.87 8.31
N GLY A 66 4.67 -7.70 7.87
CA GLY A 66 5.46 -6.89 6.99
C GLY A 66 4.81 -5.57 6.70
N PHE A 67 5.65 -4.63 6.28
CA PHE A 67 5.22 -3.36 5.76
C PHE A 67 4.85 -3.52 4.29
N PHE A 68 3.67 -3.07 3.92
CA PHE A 68 3.31 -2.95 2.52
C PHE A 68 3.79 -1.61 1.98
N GLY A 69 4.25 -1.60 0.74
CA GLY A 69 4.63 -0.37 0.07
C GLY A 69 4.19 -0.34 -1.38
N MET A 70 4.15 0.88 -1.91
CA MET A 70 3.82 1.20 -3.29
C MET A 70 4.90 2.11 -3.88
N TYR A 71 5.28 1.84 -5.13
CA TYR A 71 6.18 2.68 -5.90
C TYR A 71 5.93 2.51 -7.39
N ALA A 72 5.70 3.61 -8.12
CA ALA A 72 5.48 3.60 -9.56
C ALA A 72 4.49 2.51 -10.05
N GLY A 73 3.40 2.32 -9.29
CA GLY A 73 2.36 1.32 -9.56
C GLY A 73 2.72 -0.14 -9.23
N MET A 74 3.90 -0.39 -8.68
CA MET A 74 4.26 -1.68 -8.10
C MET A 74 3.87 -1.72 -6.64
N LEU A 75 3.40 -2.88 -6.19
CA LEU A 75 3.13 -3.18 -4.79
C LEU A 75 4.15 -4.20 -4.30
N ALA A 76 4.72 -3.97 -3.13
CA ALA A 76 5.66 -4.88 -2.49
C ALA A 76 5.37 -5.00 -0.99
N MET A 77 5.84 -6.09 -0.41
CA MET A 77 5.79 -6.34 1.03
C MET A 77 7.21 -6.50 1.54
N SER A 78 7.48 -6.07 2.78
CA SER A 78 8.77 -6.28 3.39
C SER A 78 9.05 -7.77 3.61
N ASP A 79 10.32 -8.14 3.53
CA ASP A 79 10.78 -9.46 3.92
C ASP A 79 10.91 -9.60 5.46
N ASN A 80 11.37 -10.76 5.91
CA ASN A 80 11.61 -11.06 7.33
C ASN A 80 12.66 -10.14 7.98
N ALA A 81 13.49 -9.45 7.18
CA ALA A 81 14.45 -8.45 7.64
C ALA A 81 13.86 -7.02 7.67
N GLY A 82 12.56 -6.86 7.38
CA GLY A 82 11.88 -5.57 7.35
C GLY A 82 12.26 -4.71 6.14
N SER A 83 12.91 -5.30 5.11
CA SER A 83 13.35 -4.58 3.93
C SER A 83 12.33 -4.74 2.79
N ILE A 84 12.00 -3.65 2.10
CA ILE A 84 11.15 -3.67 0.90
C ILE A 84 12.01 -3.47 -0.35
N ARG A 85 11.67 -4.18 -1.42
CA ARG A 85 12.38 -4.12 -2.70
C ARG A 85 11.45 -3.69 -3.84
N PHE A 86 11.92 -2.77 -4.66
CA PHE A 86 11.22 -2.30 -5.87
C PHE A 86 12.15 -2.28 -7.07
N GLN A 87 11.62 -2.43 -8.29
CA GLN A 87 12.40 -2.12 -9.49
C GLN A 87 12.51 -0.60 -9.64
N ARG A 88 13.70 -0.03 -9.74
CA ARG A 88 13.89 1.41 -9.91
C ARG A 88 13.26 1.89 -11.23
N LYS A 89 12.51 3.00 -11.18
CA LYS A 89 11.86 3.64 -12.36
C LYS A 89 12.32 5.08 -12.63
N HIS A 90 13.19 5.64 -11.79
CA HIS A 90 13.82 6.95 -11.99
C HIS A 90 15.35 6.82 -12.12
N THR A 91 16.00 7.78 -12.78
CA THR A 91 17.46 7.81 -12.96
C THR A 91 18.18 8.41 -11.76
N GLU A 92 17.52 9.33 -11.05
CA GLU A 92 18.14 10.07 -9.95
C GLU A 92 18.53 9.14 -8.78
N PRO A 93 19.63 9.42 -8.09
CA PRO A 93 20.05 8.62 -6.94
C PRO A 93 19.23 8.96 -5.67
N VAL A 94 18.45 10.03 -5.70
CA VAL A 94 17.61 10.50 -4.60
C VAL A 94 16.28 9.75 -4.59
N MET A 95 15.79 9.41 -3.39
CA MET A 95 14.50 8.77 -3.21
C MET A 95 13.72 9.49 -2.13
N TYR A 96 12.41 9.57 -2.30
CA TYR A 96 11.51 10.04 -1.24
C TYR A 96 10.75 8.85 -0.68
N ILE A 97 10.54 8.83 0.63
CA ILE A 97 9.73 7.82 1.29
C ILE A 97 8.67 8.51 2.12
N ALA A 98 7.41 8.15 1.90
CA ALA A 98 6.29 8.57 2.71
C ALA A 98 5.77 7.39 3.52
N ILE A 99 5.60 7.57 4.83
CA ILE A 99 4.93 6.61 5.71
C ILE A 99 3.58 7.21 6.07
N THR A 100 2.51 6.51 5.74
CA THR A 100 1.13 6.91 6.02
C THR A 100 0.22 5.68 6.07
N GLN A 101 -0.95 5.79 6.70
CA GLN A 101 -1.93 4.70 6.67
C GLN A 101 -2.72 4.68 5.36
N ASP A 102 -3.00 5.87 4.82
CA ASP A 102 -3.97 6.05 3.76
C ASP A 102 -3.46 7.11 2.76
N ILE A 103 -3.76 6.88 1.49
CA ILE A 103 -3.61 7.83 0.38
C ILE A 103 -4.88 7.79 -0.47
N VAL A 104 -5.11 8.83 -1.26
CA VAL A 104 -6.26 8.89 -2.17
C VAL A 104 -5.80 9.15 -3.61
N PRO A 105 -6.40 8.48 -4.60
CA PRO A 105 -6.15 8.78 -6.00
C PRO A 105 -6.95 10.02 -6.39
N ILE A 106 -6.32 10.92 -7.15
CA ILE A 106 -7.02 11.99 -7.85
C ILE A 106 -7.25 11.54 -9.28
N MET A 107 -8.52 11.37 -9.64
CA MET A 107 -8.93 10.88 -10.94
C MET A 107 -8.95 12.00 -11.98
N ARG A 108 -8.59 11.67 -13.22
CA ARG A 108 -8.86 12.46 -14.42
C ARG A 108 -10.06 11.88 -15.17
N ILE A 109 -10.33 12.42 -16.35
CA ILE A 109 -11.29 11.90 -17.33
C ILE A 109 -11.04 10.39 -17.55
N GLU A 110 -12.12 9.63 -17.75
CA GLU A 110 -12.07 8.18 -18.03
C GLU A 110 -11.46 7.31 -16.92
N ASN A 111 -11.64 7.68 -15.64
CA ASN A 111 -11.16 6.88 -14.50
C ASN A 111 -9.64 6.61 -14.52
N THR A 112 -8.86 7.48 -15.15
CA THR A 112 -7.38 7.41 -15.09
C THR A 112 -6.88 8.14 -13.85
N VAL A 113 -6.00 7.52 -13.06
CA VAL A 113 -5.36 8.19 -11.92
C VAL A 113 -4.39 9.26 -12.45
N HIS A 114 -4.63 10.53 -12.12
CA HIS A 114 -3.71 11.62 -12.44
C HIS A 114 -2.50 11.62 -11.51
N HIS A 115 -2.76 11.53 -10.21
CA HIS A 115 -1.73 11.49 -9.17
C HIS A 115 -2.31 10.95 -7.85
N TRP A 116 -1.43 10.67 -6.90
CA TRP A 116 -1.79 10.30 -5.54
C TRP A 116 -1.64 11.51 -4.62
N GLN A 117 -2.52 11.61 -3.64
CA GLN A 117 -2.44 12.62 -2.59
C GLN A 117 -2.48 12.01 -1.20
N PHE A 118 -1.84 12.69 -0.25
CA PHE A 118 -2.04 12.43 1.17
C PHE A 118 -3.45 12.85 1.58
N VAL A 119 -4.06 12.07 2.48
CA VAL A 119 -5.34 12.44 3.08
C VAL A 119 -5.14 13.70 3.93
N PRO A 120 -5.96 14.76 3.77
CA PRO A 120 -5.85 15.97 4.59
C PRO A 120 -5.89 15.66 6.09
N ASN A 121 -4.97 16.27 6.86
CA ASN A 121 -4.81 16.07 8.31
C ASN A 121 -4.41 14.65 8.74
N ALA A 122 -4.12 13.74 7.82
CA ALA A 122 -3.56 12.45 8.19
C ALA A 122 -2.11 12.61 8.67
N ALA A 123 -1.72 11.79 9.65
CA ALA A 123 -0.33 11.70 10.04
C ALA A 123 0.50 11.15 8.87
N VAL A 124 1.60 11.81 8.56
CA VAL A 124 2.56 11.39 7.53
C VAL A 124 3.96 11.66 8.04
N LEU A 125 4.87 10.70 7.88
CA LEU A 125 6.31 10.95 7.96
C LEU A 125 6.88 10.95 6.55
N PHE A 126 7.63 11.97 6.20
CA PHE A 126 8.20 12.13 4.87
C PHE A 126 9.72 12.21 4.97
N TYR A 127 10.43 11.38 4.22
CA TYR A 127 11.88 11.27 4.26
C TYR A 127 12.47 11.45 2.88
N LYS A 128 13.66 12.04 2.84
CA LYS A 128 14.54 12.10 1.67
C LYS A 128 15.76 11.23 1.94
N LEU A 129 16.05 10.33 1.01
CA LEU A 129 17.20 9.44 1.05
C LEU A 129 18.16 9.84 -0.07
N GLU A 130 19.38 10.19 0.30
CA GLU A 130 20.45 10.54 -0.63
C GLU A 130 21.67 9.67 -0.37
N PRO A 131 22.30 9.08 -1.39
CA PRO A 131 23.48 8.29 -1.17
C PRO A 131 24.69 9.23 -0.98
N LYS A 132 25.42 9.05 0.12
CA LYS A 132 26.67 9.75 0.43
C LYS A 132 27.82 8.75 0.48
N ILE A 133 29.01 9.20 0.06
CA ILE A 133 30.23 8.41 0.14
C ILE A 133 30.93 8.74 1.46
N ASP A 134 31.17 7.71 2.28
CA ASP A 134 32.10 7.80 3.41
C ASP A 134 33.53 7.74 2.86
N LYS A 135 34.28 8.84 3.01
CA LYS A 135 35.65 8.97 2.49
C LYS A 135 36.63 8.03 3.19
N GLU A 136 36.40 7.67 4.45
CA GLU A 136 37.33 6.82 5.20
C GLU A 136 37.19 5.36 4.78
N LYS A 137 35.96 4.89 4.59
CA LYS A 137 35.66 3.49 4.27
C LYS A 137 35.45 3.22 2.77
N ASN A 138 35.40 4.28 1.95
CA ASN A 138 35.06 4.25 0.53
C ASN A 138 33.79 3.44 0.25
N LYS A 139 32.76 3.65 1.08
CA LYS A 139 31.47 2.95 1.01
C LYS A 139 30.34 3.95 0.84
N LEU A 140 29.32 3.56 0.08
CA LEU A 140 28.11 4.35 -0.13
C LEU A 140 27.11 4.04 0.97
N PHE A 141 26.52 5.09 1.57
CA PHE A 141 25.50 4.97 2.61
C PHE A 141 24.31 5.87 2.31
N TRP A 142 23.13 5.45 2.72
CA TRP A 142 21.95 6.29 2.70
C TRP A 142 22.04 7.33 3.80
N HIS A 143 22.04 8.60 3.40
CA HIS A 143 21.76 9.72 4.29
C HIS A 143 20.25 9.95 4.30
N ILE A 144 19.64 9.72 5.45
CA ILE A 144 18.19 9.86 5.64
C ILE A 144 17.91 11.19 6.31
N GLN A 145 17.07 12.01 5.69
CA GLN A 145 16.63 13.29 6.23
C GLN A 145 15.10 13.29 6.33
N GLU A 146 14.56 13.66 7.48
CA GLU A 146 13.12 13.95 7.62
C GLU A 146 12.80 15.29 6.97
N MET A 147 11.72 15.31 6.20
CA MET A 147 11.27 16.45 5.40
C MET A 147 9.85 16.82 5.82
N GLU A 148 9.48 18.08 5.62
CA GLU A 148 8.10 18.49 5.74
C GLU A 148 7.25 17.86 4.63
N VAL A 149 5.99 17.55 4.98
CA VAL A 149 5.01 17.05 4.01
C VAL A 149 4.72 18.15 2.97
N PRO A 150 4.69 17.83 1.67
CA PRO A 150 4.38 18.83 0.64
C PRO A 150 3.05 19.56 0.92
N HIS A 151 3.06 20.90 0.88
CA HIS A 151 1.88 21.73 1.17
C HIS A 151 0.67 21.42 0.28
N ASN A 152 0.90 21.03 -0.97
CA ASN A 152 -0.15 20.65 -1.92
C ASN A 152 -0.68 19.23 -1.71
N LEU A 153 -0.12 18.49 -0.74
CA LEU A 153 -0.41 17.09 -0.42
C LEU A 153 -0.18 16.11 -1.58
N ILE A 154 0.46 16.54 -2.67
CA ILE A 154 0.74 15.69 -3.84
C ILE A 154 1.95 14.82 -3.51
N ILE A 155 1.78 13.51 -3.70
CA ILE A 155 2.86 12.54 -3.54
C ILE A 155 3.73 12.57 -4.81
N PRO A 156 5.04 12.84 -4.72
CA PRO A 156 5.93 12.80 -5.88
C PRO A 156 5.91 11.42 -6.56
N ALA A 157 6.03 11.37 -7.88
CA ALA A 157 5.93 10.12 -8.64
C ALA A 157 7.06 9.12 -8.31
N GLU A 158 8.21 9.66 -7.92
CA GLU A 158 9.40 8.97 -7.47
C GLU A 158 9.36 8.54 -6.00
N ALA A 159 8.34 8.97 -5.25
CA ALA A 159 8.20 8.64 -3.84
C ALA A 159 7.69 7.21 -3.65
N ILE A 160 8.25 6.55 -2.64
CA ILE A 160 7.83 5.23 -2.18
C ILE A 160 6.86 5.46 -1.01
N VAL A 161 5.63 4.96 -1.12
CA VAL A 161 4.65 5.05 -0.05
C VAL A 161 4.67 3.75 0.74
N VAL A 162 4.84 3.82 2.05
CA VAL A 162 4.77 2.67 2.97
C VAL A 162 3.51 2.79 3.80
N PHE A 163 2.66 1.75 3.74
CA PHE A 163 1.34 1.71 4.39
C PHE A 163 1.45 1.25 5.84
N ALA A 164 1.70 2.20 6.74
CA ALA A 164 1.87 1.96 8.17
C ALA A 164 1.46 3.18 9.01
N ASN A 165 1.22 2.96 10.31
CA ASN A 165 0.96 4.06 11.23
C ASN A 165 2.26 4.82 11.52
N PRO A 166 2.38 6.11 11.16
CA PRO A 166 3.64 6.86 11.38
C PRO A 166 3.99 7.03 12.86
N THR A 167 3.02 6.96 13.77
CA THR A 167 3.30 6.97 15.22
C THR A 167 4.07 5.72 15.67
N TYR A 168 3.96 4.61 14.94
CA TYR A 168 4.49 3.31 15.34
C TYR A 168 5.66 2.82 14.49
N CYS A 169 6.10 3.57 13.49
CA CYS A 169 7.24 3.19 12.67
C CYS A 169 8.06 4.40 12.22
N TYR A 170 9.35 4.19 12.03
CA TYR A 170 10.29 5.25 11.65
C TYR A 170 11.56 4.65 11.05
N PHE A 171 12.29 5.45 10.29
CA PHE A 171 13.69 5.14 9.93
C PHE A 171 14.62 5.72 10.97
N ASP A 172 15.66 4.98 11.35
CA ASP A 172 16.71 5.53 12.19
C ASP A 172 17.60 6.46 11.35
N ILE A 173 17.36 7.77 11.48
CA ILE A 173 18.12 8.81 10.77
C ILE A 173 19.60 8.87 11.20
N THR A 174 19.95 8.28 12.35
CA THR A 174 21.32 8.27 12.86
C THR A 174 22.12 7.07 12.37
N ALA A 175 21.43 6.02 11.89
CA ALA A 175 22.06 4.81 11.41
C ALA A 175 22.62 4.98 9.99
N ALA A 176 23.84 4.45 9.79
CA ALA A 176 24.46 4.38 8.47
C ALA A 176 24.04 3.09 7.75
N TYR A 177 23.06 3.19 6.84
CA TYR A 177 22.63 2.07 6.02
C TYR A 177 23.42 2.00 4.72
N VAL A 178 23.98 0.84 4.38
CA VAL A 178 24.73 0.66 3.13
C VAL A 178 23.79 0.87 1.94
N ALA A 179 24.18 1.77 1.04
CA ALA A 179 23.48 2.04 -0.20
C ALA A 179 24.12 1.28 -1.35
N TYR A 180 23.29 0.78 -2.26
CA TYR A 180 23.74 0.13 -3.48
C TYR A 180 23.10 0.81 -4.69
N ILE A 181 23.90 1.15 -5.69
CA ILE A 181 23.40 1.62 -6.99
C ILE A 181 23.03 0.38 -7.80
N ASN A 182 21.78 -0.07 -7.62
CA ASN A 182 21.24 -1.26 -8.27
C ASN A 182 20.03 -0.91 -9.14
N PRO A 183 19.72 -1.75 -10.15
CA PRO A 183 18.45 -1.67 -10.88
C PRO A 183 17.22 -1.82 -9.98
N ASN A 184 17.41 -2.40 -8.79
CA ASN A 184 16.39 -2.50 -7.76
C ASN A 184 16.70 -1.55 -6.61
N ILE A 185 15.66 -0.87 -6.12
CA ILE A 185 15.69 -0.10 -4.89
C ILE A 185 15.55 -1.05 -3.71
N PHE A 186 16.46 -0.93 -2.75
CA PHE A 186 16.41 -1.59 -1.46
C PHE A 186 16.19 -0.52 -0.41
N LEU A 187 15.05 -0.56 0.27
CA LEU A 187 14.82 0.35 1.38
C LEU A 187 15.68 -0.05 2.58
N PRO A 188 16.17 0.93 3.36
CA PRO A 188 16.61 0.67 4.73
C PRO A 188 15.54 -0.09 5.52
N PRO A 189 15.92 -0.88 6.53
CA PRO A 189 14.96 -1.55 7.38
C PRO A 189 14.12 -0.51 8.14
N LEU A 190 12.79 -0.65 8.06
CA LEU A 190 11.87 0.20 8.79
C LEU A 190 11.68 -0.37 10.21
N ILE A 191 11.86 0.46 11.24
CA ILE A 191 11.76 0.04 12.63
C ILE A 191 10.33 0.21 13.11
N SER A 192 9.75 -0.84 13.70
CA SER A 192 8.42 -0.81 14.29
C SER A 192 8.48 -0.72 15.81
N LYS A 193 7.90 0.34 16.40
CA LYS A 193 7.74 0.52 17.85
C LYS A 193 6.64 -0.37 18.44
N LYS A 194 5.62 -0.67 17.64
CA LYS A 194 4.53 -1.60 17.96
C LYS A 194 4.35 -2.57 16.79
N GLY A 195 3.73 -3.72 17.02
CA GLY A 195 3.40 -4.65 15.93
C GLY A 195 2.62 -3.96 14.79
N ILE A 196 2.73 -4.52 13.59
CA ILE A 196 2.09 -3.97 12.39
C ILE A 196 0.68 -4.55 12.27
N ASN A 197 -0.33 -3.70 12.04
CA ASN A 197 -1.67 -4.16 11.70
C ASN A 197 -1.74 -4.52 10.20
N ALA A 198 -1.21 -5.69 9.86
CA ALA A 198 -1.11 -6.14 8.48
C ALA A 198 -2.46 -6.30 7.78
N ILE A 199 -3.54 -6.62 8.54
CA ILE A 199 -4.89 -6.75 7.99
C ILE A 199 -5.40 -5.39 7.51
N LYS A 200 -5.24 -4.33 8.31
CA LYS A 200 -5.66 -2.98 7.89
C LYS A 200 -4.90 -2.52 6.65
N SER A 201 -3.57 -2.67 6.67
CA SER A 201 -2.73 -2.27 5.53
C SER A 201 -3.03 -3.09 4.27
N SER A 202 -3.31 -4.39 4.38
CA SER A 202 -3.63 -5.24 3.23
C SER A 202 -5.00 -4.91 2.64
N LEU A 203 -6.02 -4.63 3.45
CA LEU A 203 -7.33 -4.18 2.97
C LEU A 203 -7.24 -2.86 2.21
N HIS A 204 -6.46 -1.90 2.73
CA HIS A 204 -6.21 -0.65 2.01
C HIS A 204 -5.47 -0.89 0.70
N LEU A 205 -4.43 -1.74 0.71
CA LEU A 205 -3.69 -2.10 -0.49
C LEU A 205 -4.57 -2.76 -1.56
N LEU A 206 -5.49 -3.66 -1.16
CA LEU A 206 -6.47 -4.26 -2.06
C LEU A 206 -7.38 -3.20 -2.68
N SER A 207 -7.78 -2.18 -1.91
CA SER A 207 -8.55 -1.05 -2.41
C SER A 207 -7.77 -0.19 -3.40
N ILE A 208 -6.44 -0.19 -3.38
CA ILE A 208 -5.61 0.55 -4.36
C ILE A 208 -5.28 -0.31 -5.57
N ARG A 209 -5.15 -1.63 -5.40
CA ARG A 209 -4.70 -2.58 -6.43
C ARG A 209 -5.48 -2.47 -7.74
N HIS A 210 -6.77 -2.15 -7.69
CA HIS A 210 -7.61 -2.05 -8.89
C HIS A 210 -7.24 -0.86 -9.81
N PHE A 211 -6.49 0.12 -9.32
CA PHE A 211 -5.96 1.22 -10.12
C PHE A 211 -4.68 0.86 -10.90
N PHE A 212 -4.13 -0.34 -10.70
CA PHE A 212 -2.94 -0.79 -11.41
C PHE A 212 -3.30 -1.85 -12.43
N ALA A 213 -2.75 -1.69 -13.65
CA ALA A 213 -2.83 -2.73 -14.65
C ALA A 213 -2.14 -4.00 -14.15
N PRO A 214 -2.67 -5.19 -14.45
CA PRO A 214 -1.97 -6.43 -14.17
C PRO A 214 -0.59 -6.38 -14.84
N LEU A 215 0.46 -6.70 -14.08
CA LEU A 215 1.80 -6.81 -14.63
C LEU A 215 1.78 -7.84 -15.76
N GLN A 216 2.05 -7.42 -16.99
CA GLN A 216 2.20 -8.35 -18.09
C GLN A 216 3.55 -9.05 -17.96
N PRO A 217 3.59 -10.35 -17.65
CA PRO A 217 4.86 -11.04 -17.47
C PRO A 217 5.59 -11.10 -18.81
N VAL A 218 6.87 -10.73 -18.77
CA VAL A 218 7.75 -10.70 -19.95
C VAL A 218 8.83 -11.75 -19.74
N ILE A 219 8.94 -12.72 -20.64
CA ILE A 219 10.04 -13.70 -20.63
C ILE A 219 11.14 -13.19 -21.55
N ARG A 220 12.39 -13.30 -21.07
CA ARG A 220 13.57 -13.10 -21.89
C ARG A 220 13.78 -14.33 -22.77
N THR A 221 13.53 -14.20 -24.08
CA THR A 221 13.81 -15.25 -25.07
C THR A 221 15.15 -14.95 -25.75
N GLY A 222 16.26 -15.40 -25.14
CA GLY A 222 17.62 -15.23 -25.69
C GLY A 222 18.37 -13.99 -25.18
N GLN A 223 19.49 -13.64 -25.83
CA GLN A 223 20.38 -12.60 -25.29
C GLN A 223 19.81 -11.18 -25.36
N LYS A 224 18.91 -10.86 -26.30
CA LYS A 224 18.39 -9.49 -26.50
C LYS A 224 16.87 -9.38 -26.72
N ALA A 225 16.12 -10.49 -26.73
CA ALA A 225 14.69 -10.44 -27.01
C ALA A 225 13.85 -10.75 -25.77
N TYR A 226 12.73 -10.03 -25.68
CA TYR A 226 11.71 -10.16 -24.66
C TYR A 226 10.38 -10.45 -25.36
N ARG A 227 9.63 -11.42 -24.87
CA ARG A 227 8.27 -11.74 -25.35
C ARG A 227 7.27 -11.64 -24.20
N LEU A 228 6.12 -11.04 -24.47
CA LEU A 228 4.98 -11.08 -23.56
C LEU A 228 4.50 -12.53 -23.46
N ILE A 229 4.28 -13.01 -22.24
CA ILE A 229 3.48 -14.23 -22.06
C ILE A 229 2.05 -13.82 -22.33
N VAL A 230 1.55 -14.17 -23.52
CA VAL A 230 0.11 -14.16 -23.75
C VAL A 230 -0.43 -15.29 -22.90
N GLN A 231 -1.06 -14.97 -21.76
CA GLN A 231 -1.84 -15.97 -21.04
C GLN A 231 -3.05 -16.32 -21.93
N PRO A 232 -3.30 -17.60 -22.21
CA PRO A 232 -4.43 -18.04 -23.02
C PRO A 232 -5.77 -17.66 -22.39
#